data_AF-A0A1H5VMZ7-F1
#
_entry.id   AF-A0A1H5VMZ7-F1
#
_cell.length_a   1.000
_cell.length_b   1.000
_cell.length_c   1.000
_cell.angle_alpha   90.00
_cell.angle_beta   90.00
_cell.angle_gamma   90.00
#
_symmetry.space_group_name_H-M   'P 1'
#
loop_
_entity.id
_entity.type
_entity.pdbx_description
1 polymer ?
#
loop_
_entity_poly.entity_id
_entity_poly.type
_entity_poly.pdbx_seq_one_letter_code
_entity_poly.pdbx_strand_id
1 'polypeptide(L)'
;MKIKSTLLIGAACIGIIACETNTYTEQDRLTATANLNAFVDSVETSLKTTPTHDWSAIDSRFDSLESRADKVYKDLKMEITEIELIETRYETAIENAKRIEENFQKTAEMHLQNIEKWWETTSKEPTATRAKTIANIESTTRESLDWLEKNFNNLSEDSKEKYNKIVDELGKS
;
A
#
# COMPACT_ATOMS: atom_id res chain seq x y z
N MET A 1 37.37 11.64 40.41
CA MET A 1 37.43 10.91 41.70
C MET A 1 36.00 10.54 42.08
N LYS A 2 35.72 9.24 42.21
CA LYS A 2 34.47 8.69 42.76
C LYS A 2 34.42 8.95 44.27
N ILE A 3 33.21 8.99 44.86
CA ILE A 3 32.73 8.42 46.14
C ILE A 3 31.32 9.06 46.32
N LYS A 4 30.20 8.37 46.04
CA LYS A 4 29.45 7.40 46.86
C LYS A 4 28.96 7.96 48.21
N SER A 5 27.77 7.44 48.60
CA SER A 5 27.09 7.53 49.90
C SER A 5 25.89 8.51 49.86
N THR A 6 24.65 8.14 50.23
CA THR A 6 24.18 7.01 51.02
C THR A 6 22.70 6.79 50.75
N LEU A 7 22.33 5.52 50.64
CA LEU A 7 20.97 5.00 50.69
C LEU A 7 20.55 4.97 52.18
N LEU A 8 19.45 5.63 52.55
CA LEU A 8 18.77 5.35 53.83
C LEU A 8 17.25 5.44 53.68
N ILE A 9 16.71 4.24 53.81
CA ILE A 9 15.33 3.76 53.91
C ILE A 9 14.48 4.65 54.83
N GLY A 10 13.28 4.99 54.35
CA GLY A 10 12.15 5.43 55.17
C GLY A 10 10.86 4.83 54.59
N ALA A 11 10.47 3.68 55.11
CA ALA A 11 9.22 2.99 54.78
C ALA A 11 8.08 3.50 55.66
N ALA A 12 6.93 3.82 55.04
CA ALA A 12 5.56 3.66 55.56
C ALA A 12 4.61 4.31 54.53
N CYS A 13 4.07 3.55 53.58
CA CYS A 13 2.81 2.78 53.69
C CYS A 13 1.54 3.62 53.48
N ILE A 14 0.82 3.19 52.43
CA ILE A 14 -0.63 3.30 52.20
C ILE A 14 -1.09 4.63 51.59
N GLY A 15 -1.19 4.60 50.26
CA GLY A 15 -1.96 5.52 49.45
C GLY A 15 -2.38 4.82 48.17
N ILE A 16 -3.25 3.82 48.32
CA ILE A 16 -4.19 3.30 47.31
C ILE A 16 -3.54 2.86 45.99
N ILE A 17 -3.50 1.53 45.78
CA ILE A 17 -3.57 0.95 44.45
C ILE A 17 -4.88 1.46 43.84
N ALA A 18 -4.83 2.60 43.16
CA ALA A 18 -5.79 2.86 42.11
C ALA A 18 -5.34 1.93 41.00
N CYS A 19 -5.94 0.74 40.94
CA CYS A 19 -6.14 0.09 39.66
C CYS A 19 -6.74 1.19 38.78
N GLU A 20 -5.98 1.68 37.80
CA GLU A 20 -6.55 2.43 36.68
C GLU A 20 -7.45 1.45 35.91
N THR A 21 -8.62 1.15 36.48
CA THR A 21 -9.76 0.74 35.68
C THR A 21 -10.08 1.97 34.85
N ASN A 22 -9.52 2.05 33.64
CA ASN A 22 -9.93 3.02 32.64
C ASN A 22 -11.42 2.77 32.41
N THR A 23 -12.27 3.52 33.10
CA THR A 23 -13.71 3.52 32.86
C THR A 23 -13.93 4.24 31.54
N TYR A 24 -14.13 3.50 30.47
CA TYR A 24 -14.54 4.05 29.19
C TYR A 24 -15.98 4.59 29.28
N THR A 25 -16.27 5.59 28.47
CA THR A 25 -17.57 6.25 28.33
C THR A 25 -18.20 5.88 26.99
N GLU A 26 -19.51 6.06 26.85
CA GLU A 26 -20.17 5.87 25.55
C GLU A 26 -19.59 6.75 24.43
N GLN A 27 -19.05 7.92 24.78
CA GLN A 27 -18.36 8.77 23.83
C GLN A 27 -17.08 8.13 23.30
N ASP A 28 -16.37 7.35 24.13
CA ASP A 28 -15.18 6.60 23.72
C ASP A 28 -15.54 5.51 22.71
N ARG A 29 -16.72 4.87 22.88
CA ARG A 29 -17.26 3.90 21.93
C ARG A 29 -17.44 4.53 20.55
N LEU A 30 -18.22 5.62 20.49
CA LEU A 30 -18.50 6.34 19.24
C LEU A 30 -17.21 6.81 18.56
N THR A 31 -16.23 7.24 19.35
CA THR A 31 -14.93 7.69 18.84
C THR A 31 -14.12 6.53 18.27
N ALA A 32 -14.09 5.38 18.94
CA ALA A 32 -13.39 4.18 18.46
C ALA A 32 -13.96 3.70 17.11
N THR A 33 -15.29 3.60 17.02
CA THR A 33 -16.00 3.24 15.80
C THR A 33 -15.74 4.20 14.65
N ALA A 34 -15.80 5.51 14.91
CA ALA A 34 -15.57 6.53 13.89
C ALA A 34 -14.15 6.48 13.35
N ASN A 35 -13.15 6.26 14.22
CA ASN A 35 -11.75 6.16 13.82
C ASN A 35 -11.49 4.96 12.91
N LEU A 36 -12.05 3.80 13.28
CA LEU A 36 -11.95 2.58 12.48
C LEU A 36 -12.60 2.74 11.11
N ASN A 37 -13.84 3.25 11.05
CA ASN A 37 -14.54 3.50 9.79
C ASN A 37 -13.77 4.48 8.89
N ALA A 38 -13.32 5.61 9.45
CA ALA A 38 -12.55 6.60 8.69
C ALA A 38 -11.22 6.02 8.16
N PHE A 39 -10.61 5.09 8.90
CA PHE A 39 -9.41 4.39 8.43
C PHE A 39 -9.72 3.48 7.26
N VAL A 40 -10.77 2.65 7.35
CA VAL A 40 -11.19 1.77 6.23
C VAL A 40 -11.54 2.59 4.99
N ASP A 41 -12.26 3.71 5.13
CA ASP A 41 -12.58 4.62 4.01
C ASP A 41 -11.31 5.24 3.39
N SER A 42 -10.35 5.62 4.24
CA SER A 42 -9.06 6.16 3.79
C SER A 42 -8.26 5.10 3.03
N VAL A 43 -8.27 3.84 3.48
CA VAL A 43 -7.66 2.73 2.78
C VAL A 43 -8.35 2.58 1.44
N GLU A 44 -9.66 2.38 1.38
CA GLU A 44 -10.42 2.23 0.13
C GLU A 44 -10.10 3.34 -0.89
N THR A 45 -10.00 4.59 -0.43
CA THR A 45 -9.65 5.73 -1.29
C THR A 45 -8.22 5.63 -1.80
N SER A 46 -7.25 5.36 -0.92
CA SER A 46 -5.84 5.21 -1.27
C SER A 46 -5.62 4.09 -2.30
N LEU A 47 -6.33 2.97 -2.14
CA LEU A 47 -6.26 1.82 -3.04
C LEU A 47 -6.77 2.11 -4.45
N LYS A 48 -7.66 3.11 -4.61
CA LYS A 48 -8.14 3.54 -5.92
C LYS A 48 -7.15 4.46 -6.65
N THR A 49 -6.25 5.11 -5.92
CA THR A 49 -5.39 6.17 -6.47
C THR A 49 -3.95 5.74 -6.73
N THR A 50 -3.47 4.73 -6.00
CA THR A 50 -2.06 4.30 -6.07
C THR A 50 -2.04 2.79 -6.27
N PRO A 51 -1.18 2.24 -7.14
CA PRO A 51 -1.08 0.79 -7.34
C PRO A 51 -0.07 0.11 -6.40
N THR A 52 0.72 0.88 -5.64
CA THR A 52 1.71 0.37 -4.69
C THR A 52 1.40 0.85 -3.27
N HIS A 53 1.44 -0.08 -2.31
CA HIS A 53 1.08 0.19 -0.92
C HIS A 53 2.04 -0.48 0.06
N ASP A 54 2.32 0.21 1.18
CA ASP A 54 3.00 -0.38 2.33
C ASP A 54 1.98 -1.11 3.21
N TRP A 55 1.68 -2.36 2.83
CA TRP A 55 0.68 -3.18 3.50
C TRP A 55 1.03 -3.45 4.96
N SER A 56 2.32 -3.62 5.30
CA SER A 56 2.74 -3.86 6.67
C SER A 56 2.46 -2.67 7.59
N ALA A 57 2.67 -1.44 7.11
CA ALA A 57 2.33 -0.24 7.87
C ALA A 57 0.81 -0.04 8.01
N ILE A 58 0.02 -0.40 6.99
CA ILE A 58 -1.44 -0.31 7.01
C ILE A 58 -2.01 -1.33 8.01
N ASP A 59 -1.61 -2.60 7.91
CA ASP A 59 -2.07 -3.68 8.81
C ASP A 59 -1.75 -3.35 10.27
N SER A 60 -0.51 -2.95 10.57
CA SER A 60 -0.12 -2.62 11.96
C SER A 60 -0.96 -1.48 12.56
N ARG A 61 -1.39 -0.52 11.74
CA ARG A 61 -2.28 0.57 12.20
C ARG A 61 -3.72 0.07 12.39
N PHE A 62 -4.20 -0.80 11.51
CA PHE A 62 -5.52 -1.41 11.65
C PHE A 62 -5.61 -2.21 12.95
N ASP A 63 -4.69 -3.15 13.18
CA ASP A 63 -4.63 -3.99 14.38
C ASP A 63 -4.62 -3.15 15.67
N SER A 64 -3.88 -2.03 15.65
CA SER A 64 -3.81 -1.11 16.79
C SER A 64 -5.14 -0.42 17.07
N LEU A 65 -5.89 -0.02 16.03
CA LEU A 65 -7.18 0.64 16.17
C LEU A 65 -8.26 -0.36 16.61
N GLU A 66 -8.27 -1.55 16.02
CA GLU A 66 -9.17 -2.65 16.36
C GLU A 66 -9.00 -3.06 17.81
N SER A 67 -7.77 -3.34 18.26
CA SER A 67 -7.48 -3.70 19.65
C SER A 67 -7.97 -2.65 20.65
N ARG A 68 -7.88 -1.36 20.29
CA ARG A 68 -8.41 -0.26 21.11
C ARG A 68 -9.94 -0.27 21.14
N ALA A 69 -10.59 -0.49 20.01
CA ALA A 69 -12.05 -0.58 19.93
C ALA A 69 -12.56 -1.77 20.75
N ASP A 70 -11.99 -2.96 20.58
CA ASP A 70 -12.37 -4.16 21.34
C ASP A 70 -12.32 -3.95 22.85
N LYS A 71 -11.28 -3.27 23.34
CA LYS A 71 -11.16 -2.96 24.77
C LYS A 71 -12.29 -2.05 25.25
N VAL A 72 -12.62 -1.01 24.49
CA VAL A 72 -13.74 -0.09 24.79
C VAL A 72 -15.07 -0.84 24.81
N TYR A 73 -15.33 -1.69 23.80
CA TYR A 73 -16.58 -2.42 23.68
C TYR A 73 -16.75 -3.47 24.78
N LYS A 74 -15.68 -4.18 25.14
CA LYS A 74 -15.68 -5.16 26.24
C LYS A 74 -15.97 -4.50 27.59
N ASP A 75 -15.39 -3.34 27.84
CA ASP A 75 -15.53 -2.62 29.11
C ASP A 75 -16.90 -1.92 29.23
N LEU A 76 -17.51 -1.50 28.10
CA LEU A 76 -18.85 -0.91 28.05
C LEU A 76 -20.01 -1.93 27.97
N LYS A 77 -19.72 -3.23 27.94
CA LYS A 77 -20.72 -4.30 27.82
C LYS A 77 -21.66 -4.10 26.61
N MET A 78 -21.05 -3.84 25.45
CA MET A 78 -21.72 -3.61 24.17
C MET A 78 -21.70 -4.83 23.25
N GLU A 79 -22.60 -4.88 22.28
CA GLU A 79 -22.67 -5.94 21.25
C GLU A 79 -21.60 -5.70 20.16
N ILE A 80 -20.82 -6.73 19.83
CA ILE A 80 -19.55 -6.67 19.05
C ILE A 80 -19.76 -6.50 17.52
N THR A 81 -21.00 -6.60 17.04
CA THR A 81 -21.36 -6.69 15.61
C THR A 81 -20.85 -5.54 14.72
N GLU A 82 -20.66 -4.34 15.28
CA GLU A 82 -20.18 -3.19 14.49
C GLU A 82 -18.69 -3.30 14.13
N ILE A 83 -17.87 -3.90 15.00
CA ILE A 83 -16.44 -4.11 14.73
C ILE A 83 -16.28 -5.17 13.64
N GLU A 84 -17.02 -6.28 13.73
CA GLU A 84 -17.00 -7.37 12.73
C GLU A 84 -17.35 -6.86 11.32
N LEU A 85 -18.30 -5.92 11.22
CA LEU A 85 -18.66 -5.31 9.93
C LEU A 85 -17.51 -4.47 9.36
N ILE A 86 -16.79 -3.72 10.21
CA ILE A 86 -15.65 -2.90 9.80
C ILE A 86 -14.49 -3.79 9.36
N GLU A 87 -14.20 -4.85 10.12
CA GLU A 87 -13.20 -5.87 9.77
C GLU A 87 -13.48 -6.46 8.39
N THR A 88 -14.71 -6.91 8.16
CA THR A 88 -15.14 -7.43 6.84
C THR A 88 -14.92 -6.41 5.71
N ARG A 89 -15.23 -5.13 5.96
CA ARG A 89 -15.00 -4.06 4.97
C ARG A 89 -13.52 -3.84 4.69
N TYR A 90 -12.69 -3.88 5.73
CA TYR A 90 -11.24 -3.79 5.61
C TYR A 90 -10.70 -4.92 4.74
N GLU A 91 -11.01 -6.18 5.08
CA GLU A 91 -10.58 -7.36 4.31
C GLU A 91 -10.99 -7.28 2.84
N THR A 92 -12.24 -6.88 2.58
CA THR A 92 -12.75 -6.69 1.22
C THR A 92 -11.95 -5.62 0.46
N ALA A 93 -11.57 -4.52 1.13
CA ALA A 93 -10.74 -3.49 0.53
C ALA A 93 -9.35 -4.03 0.16
N ILE A 94 -8.72 -4.81 1.05
CA ILE A 94 -7.42 -5.45 0.81
C ILE A 94 -7.50 -6.39 -0.40
N GLU A 95 -8.50 -7.27 -0.46
CA GLU A 95 -8.67 -8.21 -1.57
C GLU A 95 -8.85 -7.48 -2.91
N ASN A 96 -9.68 -6.42 -2.91
CA ASN A 96 -9.90 -5.59 -4.09
C ASN A 96 -8.61 -4.94 -4.59
N ALA A 97 -7.79 -4.41 -3.70
CA ALA A 97 -6.52 -3.80 -4.08
C ALA A 97 -5.54 -4.81 -4.67
N LYS A 98 -5.37 -5.98 -4.04
CA LYS A 98 -4.50 -7.03 -4.56
C LYS A 98 -4.90 -7.40 -6.00
N ARG A 99 -6.20 -7.52 -6.26
CA ARG A 99 -6.73 -7.78 -7.61
C ARG A 99 -6.46 -6.63 -8.59
N ILE A 100 -6.57 -5.38 -8.16
CA ILE A 100 -6.23 -4.21 -8.99
C ILE A 100 -4.74 -4.22 -9.34
N GLU A 101 -3.88 -4.46 -8.34
CA GLU A 101 -2.43 -4.56 -8.51
C GLU A 101 -2.06 -5.68 -9.50
N GLU A 102 -2.62 -6.88 -9.33
CA GLU A 102 -2.42 -7.99 -10.26
C GLU A 102 -2.84 -7.66 -11.70
N ASN A 103 -3.98 -6.98 -11.87
CA ASN A 103 -4.45 -6.58 -13.19
C ASN A 103 -3.56 -5.50 -13.81
N PHE A 104 -3.05 -4.57 -13.00
CA PHE A 104 -2.09 -3.57 -13.43
C PHE A 104 -0.79 -4.23 -13.91
N GLN A 105 -0.24 -5.18 -13.14
CA GLN A 105 0.97 -5.92 -13.54
C GLN A 105 0.77 -6.73 -14.81
N LYS A 106 -0.37 -7.43 -14.97
CA LYS A 106 -0.70 -8.14 -16.21
C LYS A 106 -0.76 -7.19 -17.41
N THR A 107 -1.32 -6.00 -17.21
CA THR A 107 -1.41 -4.98 -18.26
C THR A 107 -0.04 -4.42 -18.64
N ALA A 108 0.81 -4.16 -17.64
CA ALA A 108 2.19 -3.73 -17.85
C ALA A 108 3.00 -4.78 -18.64
N GLU A 109 2.91 -6.05 -18.23
CA GLU A 109 3.60 -7.15 -18.91
C GLU A 109 3.12 -7.32 -20.35
N MET A 110 1.81 -7.22 -20.61
CA MET A 110 1.27 -7.25 -21.97
C MET A 110 1.85 -6.12 -22.84
N HIS A 111 1.91 -4.89 -22.32
CA HIS A 111 2.48 -3.77 -23.06
C HIS A 111 3.99 -3.93 -23.29
N LEU A 112 4.74 -4.43 -22.30
CA LEU A 112 6.16 -4.75 -22.47
C LEU A 112 6.36 -5.81 -23.57
N GLN A 113 5.60 -6.90 -23.53
CA GLN A 113 5.68 -7.97 -24.55
C GLN A 113 5.36 -7.47 -25.96
N ASN A 114 4.38 -6.56 -26.11
CA ASN A 114 4.07 -5.96 -27.40
C ASN A 114 5.26 -5.18 -27.97
N ILE A 115 5.92 -4.38 -27.12
CA ILE A 115 7.07 -3.58 -27.54
C ILE A 115 8.29 -4.48 -27.79
N GLU A 116 8.56 -5.45 -26.91
CA GLU A 116 9.67 -6.41 -27.07
C GLU A 116 9.55 -7.16 -28.40
N LYS A 117 8.37 -7.71 -28.71
CA LYS A 117 8.13 -8.43 -29.96
C LYS A 117 8.31 -7.56 -31.19
N TRP A 118 7.81 -6.32 -31.15
CA TRP A 118 8.01 -5.37 -32.24
C TRP A 118 9.49 -5.02 -32.40
N TRP A 119 10.21 -4.81 -31.30
CA TRP A 119 11.64 -4.49 -31.30
C TRP A 119 12.51 -5.66 -31.80
N GLU A 120 12.22 -6.89 -31.41
CA GLU A 120 12.90 -8.09 -31.93
C GLU A 120 12.78 -8.26 -33.44
N THR A 121 11.68 -7.79 -34.02
CA THR A 121 11.45 -7.82 -35.47
C THR A 121 12.21 -6.68 -36.13
N THR A 122 12.04 -5.47 -35.61
CA THR A 122 12.63 -4.24 -36.15
C THR A 122 14.16 -4.22 -36.05
N SER A 123 14.72 -4.74 -34.96
CA SER A 123 16.18 -4.81 -34.74
C SER A 123 16.91 -5.79 -35.66
N LYS A 124 16.19 -6.66 -36.37
CA LYS A 124 16.76 -7.55 -37.41
C LYS A 124 16.76 -6.90 -38.79
N GLU A 125 16.06 -5.79 -38.97
CA GLU A 125 15.99 -5.09 -40.26
C GLU A 125 17.32 -4.38 -40.59
N PRO A 126 17.66 -4.24 -41.89
CA PRO A 126 18.77 -3.39 -42.33
C PRO A 126 18.60 -1.95 -41.84
N THR A 127 19.70 -1.27 -41.52
CA THR A 127 19.69 0.06 -40.85
C THR A 127 18.77 1.09 -41.50
N ALA A 128 18.78 1.21 -42.83
CA ALA A 128 17.93 2.17 -43.55
C ALA A 128 16.44 1.83 -43.45
N THR A 129 16.08 0.54 -43.46
CA THR A 129 14.71 0.07 -43.28
C THR A 129 14.27 0.27 -41.83
N ARG A 130 15.13 -0.11 -40.88
CA ARG A 130 14.90 0.04 -39.45
C ARG A 130 14.58 1.48 -39.06
N ALA A 131 15.36 2.45 -39.54
CA ALA A 131 15.12 3.87 -39.26
C ALA A 131 13.73 4.33 -39.76
N LYS A 132 13.29 3.82 -40.92
CA LYS A 132 11.95 4.09 -41.45
C LYS A 132 10.85 3.42 -40.64
N THR A 133 11.07 2.20 -40.16
CA THR A 133 10.14 1.45 -39.30
C THR A 133 9.98 2.11 -37.94
N ILE A 134 11.07 2.57 -37.33
CA ILE A 134 11.05 3.34 -36.08
C ILE A 134 10.29 4.66 -36.27
N ALA A 135 10.56 5.40 -37.36
CA ALA A 135 9.84 6.63 -37.68
C ALA A 135 8.33 6.42 -37.89
N ASN A 136 7.92 5.22 -38.30
CA ASN A 136 6.53 4.82 -38.51
C ASN A 136 6.11 3.71 -37.54
N ILE A 137 6.46 3.86 -36.26
CA ILE A 137 6.10 2.88 -35.24
C ILE A 137 4.59 2.58 -35.28
N GLU A 138 4.28 1.30 -35.20
CA GLU A 138 2.91 0.79 -35.30
C GLU A 138 2.04 1.37 -34.18
N SER A 139 0.74 1.58 -34.45
CA SER A 139 -0.17 2.19 -33.47
C SER A 139 -0.20 1.42 -32.15
N THR A 140 -0.26 0.09 -32.21
CA THR A 140 -0.27 -0.80 -31.04
C THR A 140 1.00 -0.67 -30.19
N THR A 141 2.16 -0.52 -30.84
CA THR A 141 3.44 -0.33 -30.14
C THR A 141 3.51 1.06 -29.51
N ARG A 142 3.05 2.10 -30.23
CA ARG A 142 2.97 3.46 -29.71
C ARG A 142 2.04 3.54 -28.50
N GLU A 143 0.85 2.93 -28.58
CA GLU A 143 -0.09 2.84 -27.46
C GLU A 143 0.54 2.15 -26.25
N SER A 144 1.33 1.11 -26.48
CA SER A 144 2.03 0.40 -25.40
C SER A 144 3.14 1.24 -24.77
N LEU A 145 3.93 1.97 -25.57
CA LEU A 145 4.94 2.90 -25.07
C LEU A 145 4.30 4.04 -24.27
N ASP A 146 3.25 4.66 -24.81
CA ASP A 146 2.53 5.76 -24.16
C ASP A 146 1.91 5.30 -22.83
N TRP A 147 1.35 4.09 -22.79
CA TRP A 147 0.78 3.55 -21.56
C TRP A 147 1.85 3.30 -20.51
N LEU A 148 2.97 2.68 -20.87
CA LEU A 148 4.08 2.43 -19.95
C LEU A 148 4.72 3.72 -19.46
N GLU A 149 4.89 4.72 -20.33
CA GLU A 149 5.44 6.03 -19.97
C GLU A 149 4.54 6.74 -18.95
N LYS A 150 3.22 6.81 -19.23
CA LYS A 150 2.25 7.42 -18.31
C LYS A 150 2.20 6.74 -16.94
N ASN A 151 2.48 5.44 -16.92
CA ASN A 151 2.42 4.63 -15.71
C ASN A 151 3.81 4.30 -15.15
N PHE A 152 4.88 4.90 -15.65
CA PHE A 152 6.25 4.47 -15.39
C PHE A 152 6.60 4.41 -13.90
N ASN A 153 6.18 5.43 -13.14
CA ASN A 153 6.43 5.52 -11.69
C ASN A 153 5.81 4.37 -10.90
N ASN A 154 4.75 3.78 -11.45
CA ASN A 154 3.95 2.74 -10.82
C ASN A 154 4.37 1.32 -11.24
N LEU A 155 5.26 1.20 -12.23
CA LEU A 155 5.78 -0.09 -12.67
C LEU A 155 6.66 -0.73 -11.59
N SER A 156 6.77 -2.05 -11.60
CA SER A 156 7.81 -2.75 -10.84
C SER A 156 9.20 -2.35 -11.33
N GLU A 157 10.21 -2.45 -10.48
CA GLU A 157 11.60 -2.10 -10.86
C GLU A 157 12.07 -2.91 -12.08
N ASP A 158 11.78 -4.20 -12.13
CA ASP A 158 12.08 -5.06 -13.29
C ASP A 158 11.40 -4.53 -14.58
N SER A 159 10.14 -4.08 -14.48
CA SER A 159 9.41 -3.51 -15.63
C SER A 159 9.98 -2.17 -16.07
N LYS A 160 10.41 -1.33 -15.12
CA LYS A 160 11.10 -0.06 -15.41
C LYS A 160 12.43 -0.31 -16.12
N GLU A 161 13.20 -1.29 -15.65
CA GLU A 161 14.48 -1.66 -16.25
C GLU A 161 14.30 -2.14 -17.70
N LYS A 162 13.35 -3.04 -17.94
CA LYS A 162 13.02 -3.52 -19.29
C LYS A 162 12.58 -2.38 -20.21
N TYR A 163 11.65 -1.54 -19.74
CA TYR A 163 11.18 -0.37 -20.50
C TYR A 163 12.33 0.56 -20.88
N ASN A 164 13.15 0.96 -19.90
CA ASN A 164 14.28 1.85 -20.13
C ASN A 164 15.29 1.26 -21.12
N LYS A 165 15.59 -0.04 -21.01
CA LYS A 165 16.48 -0.71 -21.95
C LYS A 165 15.98 -0.60 -23.39
N ILE A 166 14.69 -0.83 -23.62
CA ILE A 166 14.11 -0.76 -24.96
C ILE A 166 14.10 0.69 -25.48
N VAL A 167 13.71 1.65 -24.64
CA VAL A 167 13.72 3.08 -25.00
C VAL A 167 15.13 3.58 -25.33
N ASP A 168 16.14 3.16 -24.58
CA ASP A 168 17.53 3.49 -24.85
C ASP A 168 18.02 2.91 -26.18
N GLU A 169 17.61 1.67 -26.50
CA GLU A 169 17.94 1.02 -27.78
C GLU A 169 17.23 1.70 -28.97
N LEU A 170 16.02 2.20 -28.76
CA LEU A 170 15.28 3.01 -29.73
C LEU A 170 15.95 4.36 -29.99
N GLY A 171 16.41 5.05 -28.94
CA GLY A 171 17.06 6.36 -29.06
C GLY A 171 18.48 6.32 -29.65
N LYS A 172 19.11 5.14 -29.72
CA LYS A 172 20.43 4.93 -30.34
C LYS A 172 20.37 4.61 -31.84
N SER A 173 19.18 4.43 -32.40
CA SER A 173 18.93 3.97 -33.77
C SER A 173 18.56 5.11 -34.71
#